data_AF-A0A326QJM6-F1
#
_entry.id   AF-A0A326QJM6-F1
#
_cell.length_a   1.000
_cell.length_b   1.000
_cell.length_c   1.000
_cell.angle_alpha   90.00
_cell.angle_beta   90.00
_cell.angle_gamma   90.00
#
_symmetry.space_group_name_H-M   'P 1'
#
loop_
_entity.id
_entity.type
_entity.pdbx_description
1 polymer ?
#
loop_
_entity_poly.entity_id
_entity_poly.type
_entity_poly.pdbx_seq_one_letter_code
_entity_poly.pdbx_strand_id
1 'polypeptide(L)'
;MTAVLSHSLGADRPIVSHGMEAIRRASAAMLVLVEGTDEVTGSPLLQLHHYRIDDILEGHVFDDLVSEDANGLLRVDLDALHRTHLIGEPPHAVGFDPSKRSPRL
;
A
#
# COMPACT_ATOMS: atom_id res chain seq x y z
N MET A 1 6.04 -2.28 -11.98
CA MET A 1 4.65 -2.71 -11.75
C MET A 1 4.31 -2.38 -10.31
N THR A 2 3.23 -1.65 -10.05
CA THR A 2 2.73 -1.39 -8.69
C THR A 2 1.38 -2.09 -8.55
N ALA A 3 1.01 -2.49 -7.33
CA ALA A 3 -0.25 -3.18 -7.08
C ALA A 3 -0.77 -2.84 -5.69
N VAL A 4 -2.10 -2.75 -5.57
CA VAL A 4 -2.80 -2.73 -4.28
C VAL A 4 -3.34 -4.13 -4.02
N LEU A 5 -2.95 -4.73 -2.90
CA LEU A 5 -3.49 -6.03 -2.48
C LEU A 5 -4.82 -5.79 -1.76
N SER A 6 -5.88 -6.43 -2.25
CA SER A 6 -7.23 -6.30 -1.70
C SER A 6 -7.75 -7.64 -1.20
N HIS A 7 -8.39 -7.63 -0.02
CA HIS A 7 -9.10 -8.79 0.52
C HIS A 7 -10.56 -8.43 0.78
N SER A 8 -11.48 -9.04 0.03
CA SER A 8 -12.91 -8.81 0.21
C SER A 8 -13.40 -9.40 1.54
N LEU A 9 -14.04 -8.57 2.36
CA LEU A 9 -14.61 -8.97 3.63
C LEU A 9 -16.01 -9.57 3.43
N GLY A 10 -16.07 -10.90 3.31
CA GLY A 10 -17.32 -11.67 3.31
C GLY A 10 -17.85 -11.94 4.73
N ALA A 11 -19.13 -12.37 4.83
CA ALA A 11 -19.78 -12.67 6.10
C ALA A 11 -19.11 -13.79 6.91
N ASP A 12 -18.31 -14.63 6.25
CA ASP A 12 -17.55 -15.74 6.83
C ASP A 12 -16.19 -15.33 7.43
N ARG A 13 -15.81 -14.04 7.31
CA ARG A 13 -14.47 -13.58 7.67
C ARG A 13 -14.37 -13.15 9.13
N PRO A 14 -13.25 -13.45 9.84
CA PRO A 14 -13.06 -13.10 11.24
C PRO A 14 -13.34 -11.62 11.56
N ILE A 15 -12.95 -10.73 10.64
CA ILE A 15 -13.18 -9.26 10.76
C ILE A 15 -14.66 -8.93 10.77
N VAL A 16 -15.47 -9.62 9.96
CA VAL A 16 -16.91 -9.39 9.89
C VAL A 16 -17.64 -10.09 11.04
N SER A 17 -17.22 -11.31 11.40
CA SER A 17 -17.90 -12.11 12.43
C SER A 17 -17.64 -11.60 13.86
N HIS A 18 -16.47 -11.04 14.13
CA HIS A 18 -16.10 -10.57 15.47
C HIS A 18 -16.16 -9.04 15.59
N GLY A 19 -16.07 -8.32 14.48
CA GLY A 19 -15.90 -6.87 14.46
C GLY A 19 -14.49 -6.43 14.89
N MET A 20 -14.10 -5.22 14.48
CA MET A 20 -12.76 -4.68 14.72
C MET A 20 -12.40 -4.58 16.22
N GLU A 21 -13.38 -4.23 17.07
CA GLU A 21 -13.17 -4.11 18.51
C GLU A 21 -12.83 -5.43 19.21
N ALA A 22 -13.44 -6.55 18.80
CA ALA A 22 -13.12 -7.84 19.37
C ALA A 22 -11.73 -8.32 18.93
N ILE A 23 -11.38 -8.04 17.67
CA ILE A 23 -10.06 -8.34 17.10
C ILE A 23 -8.96 -7.52 17.81
N ARG A 24 -9.23 -6.24 18.09
CA ARG A 24 -8.34 -5.37 18.87
C ARG A 24 -8.11 -5.93 20.28
N ARG A 25 -9.18 -6.32 20.99
CA ARG A 25 -9.06 -6.94 22.34
C ARG A 25 -8.29 -8.26 22.32
N ALA A 26 -8.41 -9.04 21.24
CA ALA A 26 -7.67 -10.28 21.08
C ALA A 26 -6.19 -10.08 20.74
N SER A 27 -5.71 -8.82 20.61
CA SER A 27 -4.34 -8.51 20.18
C SER A 27 -3.97 -9.20 18.87
N ALA A 28 -4.94 -9.30 17.94
CA ALA A 28 -4.71 -9.89 16.65
C ALA A 28 -3.73 -9.05 15.82
N ALA A 29 -3.23 -9.67 14.75
CA ALA A 29 -2.24 -9.08 13.85
C ALA A 29 -2.56 -9.50 12.42
N MET A 30 -2.31 -8.61 11.46
CA MET A 30 -2.37 -8.94 10.04
C MET A 30 -0.95 -9.14 9.51
N LEU A 31 -0.70 -10.34 8.97
CA LEU A 31 0.55 -10.68 8.33
C LEU A 31 0.35 -10.67 6.82
N VAL A 32 1.13 -9.85 6.13
CA VAL A 32 1.17 -9.81 4.67
C VAL A 32 2.46 -10.47 4.21
N LEU A 33 2.31 -11.44 3.32
CA LEU A 33 3.41 -12.21 2.75
C LEU A 33 3.49 -11.92 1.25
N VAL A 34 4.68 -11.63 0.76
CA VAL A 34 4.98 -11.54 -0.66
C VAL A 34 6.09 -12.54 -0.97
N GLU A 35 5.77 -13.50 -1.84
CA GLU A 35 6.69 -14.52 -2.35
C GLU A 35 7.00 -14.22 -3.81
N GLY A 36 8.22 -14.54 -4.22
CA GLY A 36 8.62 -14.41 -5.62
C GLY A 36 10.00 -14.97 -5.90
N THR A 37 10.47 -14.70 -7.09
CA THR A 37 11.84 -15.01 -7.52
C THR A 37 12.50 -13.70 -7.91
N ASP A 38 13.68 -13.43 -7.38
CA ASP A 38 14.49 -12.31 -7.80
C ASP A 38 14.94 -12.53 -9.25
N GLU A 39 14.57 -11.62 -10.16
CA GLU A 39 14.84 -11.80 -11.59
C GLU A 39 16.33 -11.77 -11.92
N VAL A 40 17.13 -11.01 -11.16
CA VAL A 40 18.56 -10.82 -11.41
C VAL A 40 19.37 -12.04 -10.97
N THR A 41 19.04 -12.61 -9.81
CA THR A 41 19.79 -13.69 -9.17
C THR A 41 19.14 -15.07 -9.30
N GLY A 42 17.87 -15.13 -9.71
CA GLY A 42 17.07 -16.35 -9.78
C GLY A 42 16.73 -16.94 -8.40
N SER A 43 17.02 -16.24 -7.31
CA SER A 43 16.84 -16.74 -5.95
C SER A 43 15.39 -16.55 -5.47
N PRO A 44 14.84 -17.49 -4.68
CA PRO A 44 13.53 -17.30 -4.07
C PRO A 44 13.58 -16.15 -3.04
N LEU A 45 12.52 -15.35 -3.02
CA LEU A 45 12.31 -14.24 -2.11
C LEU A 45 11.07 -14.50 -1.25
N LEU A 46 11.20 -14.17 0.03
CA LEU A 46 10.10 -14.16 1.00
C LEU A 46 10.17 -12.85 1.77
N GLN A 47 9.18 -11.99 1.58
CA GLN A 47 9.02 -10.77 2.35
C GLN A 47 7.78 -10.86 3.21
N LEU A 48 7.95 -10.58 4.51
CA LEU A 48 6.88 -10.57 5.49
C LEU A 48 6.77 -9.17 6.08
N HIS A 49 5.53 -8.68 6.15
CA HIS A 49 5.21 -7.44 6.84
C HIS A 49 4.07 -7.68 7.82
N HIS A 50 4.11 -6.95 8.94
CA HIS A 50 3.18 -7.09 10.04
C HIS A 50 2.49 -5.76 10.29
N TYR A 51 1.17 -5.75 10.18
CA TYR A 51 0.31 -4.65 10.62
C TYR A 51 -0.39 -5.03 11.91
N ARG A 52 -0.28 -4.17 12.93
CA ARG A 52 -1.17 -4.22 14.08
C ARG A 52 -2.55 -3.77 13.64
N ILE A 53 -3.57 -4.16 14.39
CA ILE A 53 -4.95 -3.72 14.14
C ILE A 53 -5.06 -2.19 14.22
N ASP A 54 -4.27 -1.57 15.10
CA ASP A 54 -4.22 -0.13 15.27
C ASP A 54 -3.55 0.60 14.09
N ASP A 55 -2.79 -0.12 13.25
CA ASP A 55 -2.18 0.43 12.03
C ASP A 55 -3.18 0.44 10.84
N ILE A 56 -4.35 -0.19 10.99
CA ILE A 56 -5.37 -0.26 9.95
C ILE A 56 -6.23 1.02 9.99
N LEU A 57 -6.15 1.80 8.91
CA LEU A 57 -6.91 3.03 8.75
C LEU A 57 -8.26 2.76 8.07
N GLU A 58 -9.32 2.66 8.86
CA GLU A 58 -10.69 2.50 8.33
C GLU A 58 -11.11 3.74 7.53
N GLY A 59 -11.80 3.53 6.40
CA GLY A 59 -12.28 4.62 5.55
C GLY A 59 -11.21 5.38 4.78
N HIS A 60 -9.97 4.88 4.74
CA HIS A 60 -8.87 5.46 3.98
C HIS A 60 -8.57 4.67 2.71
N VAL A 61 -8.00 5.36 1.73
CA VAL A 61 -7.47 4.76 0.49
C VAL A 61 -6.05 5.31 0.23
N PHE A 62 -5.21 4.54 -0.45
CA PHE A 62 -3.88 4.99 -0.85
C PHE A 62 -3.96 6.08 -1.92
N ASP A 63 -3.04 7.03 -1.89
CA ASP A 63 -2.87 8.00 -2.97
C ASP A 63 -2.32 7.32 -4.23
N ASP A 64 -2.58 7.93 -5.40
CA ASP A 64 -2.08 7.44 -6.67
C ASP A 64 -0.55 7.51 -6.73
N LEU A 65 0.06 6.33 -6.85
CA LEU A 65 1.51 6.18 -6.96
C LEU A 65 2.01 6.40 -8.39
N VAL A 66 1.13 6.23 -9.39
CA VAL A 66 1.48 6.27 -10.81
C VAL A 66 0.78 7.44 -11.49
N SER A 67 1.55 8.25 -12.19
CA SER A 67 1.05 9.37 -13.01
C SER A 67 1.68 9.34 -14.40
N GLU A 68 1.09 10.06 -15.34
CA GLU A 68 1.63 10.23 -16.68
C GLU A 68 2.22 11.64 -16.81
N ASP A 69 3.42 11.75 -17.39
CA ASP A 69 4.03 13.06 -17.64
C ASP A 69 3.55 13.69 -18.97
N ALA A 70 3.98 14.92 -19.23
CA ALA A 70 3.58 15.66 -20.44
C ALA A 70 3.96 14.97 -21.77
N ASN A 71 4.86 13.97 -21.75
CA ASN A 71 5.28 13.20 -22.91
C ASN A 71 4.61 11.82 -22.99
N GLY A 72 3.68 11.52 -22.08
CA GLY A 72 2.99 10.24 -22.01
C GLY A 72 3.78 9.14 -21.29
N LEU A 73 4.84 9.49 -20.56
CA LEU A 73 5.64 8.52 -19.82
C LEU A 73 5.08 8.31 -18.43
N LEU A 74 4.89 7.04 -18.03
CA LEU A 74 4.51 6.68 -16.68
C LEU A 74 5.64 7.01 -15.69
N ARG A 75 5.25 7.64 -14.58
CA ARG A 75 6.10 7.99 -13.46
C ARG A 75 5.57 7.37 -12.18
N VAL A 76 6.48 6.99 -11.31
CA VAL A 76 6.21 6.42 -10.00
C VAL A 76 6.70 7.41 -8.94
N ASP A 77 5.80 7.95 -8.11
CA ASP A 77 6.14 8.85 -7.00
C ASP A 77 6.31 8.06 -5.69
N LEU A 78 7.53 7.59 -5.40
CA LEU A 78 7.77 6.78 -4.21
C LEU A 78 7.47 7.51 -2.88
N ASP A 79 7.40 8.85 -2.86
CA ASP A 79 6.98 9.60 -1.69
C ASP A 79 5.47 9.45 -1.43
N ALA A 80 4.69 8.95 -2.40
CA ALA A 80 3.27 8.60 -2.25
C ALA A 80 3.04 7.20 -1.66
N LEU A 81 4.07 6.36 -1.55
CA LEU A 81 3.91 4.92 -1.23
C LEU A 81 3.13 4.65 0.07
N HIS A 82 3.28 5.52 1.07
CA HIS A 82 2.62 5.38 2.37
C HIS A 82 1.53 6.43 2.60
N ARG A 83 1.26 7.29 1.61
CA ARG A 83 0.24 8.34 1.74
C ARG A 83 -1.15 7.75 1.54
N THR A 84 -2.08 8.19 2.38
CA THR A 84 -3.49 7.80 2.32
C THR A 84 -4.35 9.03 2.57
N HIS A 85 -5.60 9.00 2.09
CA HIS A 85 -6.61 10.02 2.35
C HIS A 85 -7.95 9.38 2.71
N LEU A 86 -8.83 10.14 3.37
CA LEU A 86 -10.19 9.70 3.68
C LEU A 86 -11.02 9.59 2.40
N ILE A 87 -11.84 8.55 2.32
CA ILE A 87 -12.80 8.40 1.22
C ILE A 87 -13.75 9.61 1.20
N GLY A 88 -13.77 10.32 0.07
CA GLY A 88 -14.57 11.54 -0.11
C GLY A 88 -13.78 12.84 0.04
N GLU A 89 -12.54 12.78 0.53
CA GLU A 89 -11.59 13.89 0.47
C GLU A 89 -10.74 13.80 -0.81
N PRO A 90 -10.24 14.94 -1.35
CA PRO A 90 -9.33 14.91 -2.47
C PRO A 90 -7.99 14.27 -2.07
N PRO A 91 -7.33 13.53 -2.98
CA PRO A 91 -6.01 12.97 -2.72
C PRO A 91 -4.98 14.08 -2.48
N HIS A 92 -3.87 13.76 -1.81
CA HIS A 92 -2.80 14.72 -1.67
C HIS A 92 -2.25 15.09 -3.05
N ALA A 93 -1.88 16.36 -3.22
CA ALA A 93 -1.20 16.79 -4.43
C ALA A 93 0.05 15.94 -4.65
N VAL A 94 0.21 15.42 -5.87
CA VAL A 94 1.46 14.78 -6.30
C VAL A 94 2.54 15.84 -6.23
N GLY A 95 3.47 15.69 -5.28
CA GLY A 95 4.52 16.66 -5.00
C GLY A 95 5.60 16.58 -6.06
N PHE A 96 5.36 17.15 -7.24
CA PHE A 96 6.40 17.24 -8.27
C PHE A 96 7.30 18.45 -8.01
N ASP A 97 8.50 18.19 -7.51
CA ASP A 97 9.61 19.15 -7.54
C ASP A 97 10.54 18.82 -8.73
N PRO A 98 10.51 19.61 -9.82
CA PRO A 98 11.39 19.41 -10.98
C PRO A 98 12.88 19.56 -10.66
N SER A 99 13.25 20.08 -9.48
CA SER A 99 14.64 20.28 -9.07
C SER A 99 15.31 19.03 -8.49
N LYS A 100 14.55 18.00 -8.07
CA LYS A 100 15.08 16.72 -7.54
C LYS A 100 15.55 15.75 -8.64
N ARG A 101 16.06 16.26 -9.76
CA ARG A 101 16.79 15.42 -10.73
C ARG A 101 18.10 14.96 -10.09
N SER A 102 18.10 13.79 -9.44
CA SER A 102 19.36 13.12 -9.10
C SER A 102 20.19 12.97 -10.37
N PRO A 103 21.47 13.41 -10.37
CA PRO A 103 22.36 13.18 -11.49
C PRO A 103 22.56 11.66 -11.61
N ARG A 104 22.25 11.13 -12.79
CA ARG A 104 22.59 9.74 -13.13
C ARG A 104 24.13 9.64 -13.10
N LEU A 105 24.65 8.86 -12.14
CA LEU A 105 26.00 8.28 -12.20
C LEU A 105 25.98 7.07 -13.13
#